data_AF-A0A3N5NSA1-F1
#
_entry.id   AF-A0A3N5NSA1-F1
#
_cell.length_a   1.000
_cell.length_b   1.000
_cell.length_c   1.000
_cell.angle_alpha   90.00
_cell.angle_beta   90.00
_cell.angle_gamma   90.00
#
_symmetry.space_group_name_H-M   'P 1'
#
loop_
_entity.id
_entity.type
_entity.pdbx_description
1 polymer ?
#
loop_
_entity_poly.entity_id
_entity_poly.type
_entity_poly.pdbx_seq_one_letter_code
_entity_poly.pdbx_strand_id
1 'polypeptide(L)'
;MIADERAATTPAARTLKWTVSAIAIAMSLYHMYVAGFGPPEAVIFRGTHLLFALTLVFLLYPLKPAGGLAWRIGDAVLLLGSWAFVLHIFVNYEYFTNRIIYIDELTLADRAYAVVSVLIVLEATRRVLGWALPFTAICFLVYALFFTTVQVPVLMEQLYLSTEGIFGSTLGVSASYVMLFVLFGAFMERSGTGRLFMDFALSLTGHTAGGPGKVAVISSSLFGTVSGSAVANVMVDGPMTIPLMKRSGFRPPFAAAVEATASTGGQLMPPVMGAAA
;
A
#
# COMPACT_ATOMS: atom_id res chain seq x y z
N MET A 1 -5.67 -20.89 2.57
CA MET A 1 -6.66 -19.95 2.02
C MET A 1 -5.96 -18.60 1.97
N ILE A 2 -5.29 -18.31 0.85
CA ILE A 2 -4.56 -17.06 0.66
C ILE A 2 -5.63 -15.97 0.67
N ALA A 3 -5.51 -14.99 1.57
CA ALA A 3 -6.44 -13.89 1.65
C ALA A 3 -6.29 -13.07 0.37
N ASP A 4 -7.20 -13.25 -0.60
CA ASP A 4 -7.28 -12.38 -1.76
C ASP A 4 -7.51 -10.95 -1.26
N GLU A 5 -6.54 -10.09 -1.53
CA GLU A 5 -6.64 -8.66 -1.31
C GLU A 5 -7.90 -8.15 -2.03
N ARG A 6 -8.76 -7.42 -1.31
CA ARG A 6 -10.01 -6.96 -1.92
C ARG A 6 -9.66 -5.93 -2.99
N ALA A 7 -10.14 -6.14 -4.21
CA ALA A 7 -10.06 -5.13 -5.25
C ALA A 7 -10.79 -3.85 -4.80
N ALA A 8 -10.17 -2.69 -5.01
CA ALA A 8 -10.78 -1.40 -4.72
C ALA A 8 -12.12 -1.26 -5.45
N THR A 9 -13.14 -0.69 -4.79
CA THR A 9 -14.41 -0.45 -5.47
C THR A 9 -14.25 0.74 -6.41
N THR A 10 -14.46 0.53 -7.71
CA THR A 10 -14.42 1.62 -8.69
C THR A 10 -15.53 2.61 -8.36
N PRO A 11 -15.22 3.88 -8.02
CA PRO A 11 -16.25 4.83 -7.62
C PRO A 11 -17.25 5.04 -8.77
N ALA A 12 -18.56 4.89 -8.52
CA ALA A 12 -19.56 5.08 -9.58
C ALA A 12 -19.74 6.57 -9.94
N ALA A 13 -19.63 7.46 -8.95
CA ALA A 13 -19.81 8.90 -9.13
C ALA A 13 -18.57 9.60 -9.69
N ARG A 14 -18.75 10.44 -10.71
CA ARG A 14 -17.67 11.19 -11.36
C ARG A 14 -16.92 12.12 -10.40
N THR A 15 -17.65 12.78 -9.49
CA THR A 15 -17.08 13.67 -8.48
C THR A 15 -16.13 12.93 -7.54
N LEU A 16 -16.56 11.77 -7.03
CA LEU A 16 -15.76 10.93 -6.15
C LEU A 16 -14.48 10.43 -6.85
N LYS A 17 -14.54 10.09 -8.14
CA LYS A 17 -13.33 9.76 -8.92
C LYS A 17 -12.32 10.90 -8.92
N TRP A 18 -12.77 12.12 -9.23
CA TRP A 18 -11.89 13.30 -9.22
C TRP A 18 -11.32 13.60 -7.84
N THR A 19 -12.13 13.49 -6.79
CA THR A 19 -11.67 13.68 -5.40
C THR A 19 -10.60 12.66 -5.03
N VAL A 20 -10.83 11.37 -5.29
CA VAL A 20 -9.85 10.31 -5.02
C VAL A 20 -8.57 10.54 -5.82
N SER A 21 -8.68 10.88 -7.11
CA SER A 21 -7.52 11.19 -7.95
C SER A 21 -6.73 12.39 -7.42
N ALA A 22 -7.40 13.47 -7.01
CA ALA A 22 -6.73 14.64 -6.45
C ALA A 22 -5.97 14.31 -5.16
N ILE A 23 -6.57 13.51 -4.27
CA ILE A 23 -5.95 13.07 -3.02
C ILE A 23 -4.76 12.14 -3.30
N ALA A 24 -4.89 11.19 -4.22
CA ALA A 24 -3.81 10.29 -4.60
C ALA A 24 -2.63 11.07 -5.22
N ILE A 25 -2.91 12.03 -6.11
CA ILE A 25 -1.89 12.92 -6.68
C ILE A 25 -1.21 13.74 -5.57
N ALA A 26 -1.98 14.31 -4.65
CA ALA A 26 -1.44 15.07 -3.53
C ALA A 26 -0.53 14.20 -2.63
N MET A 27 -0.95 12.96 -2.33
CA MET A 27 -0.14 11.99 -1.60
C MET A 27 1.17 11.69 -2.36
N SER A 28 1.11 11.44 -3.67
CA SER A 28 2.30 11.17 -4.49
C SER A 28 3.26 12.37 -4.50
N LEU A 29 2.76 13.58 -4.74
CA LEU A 29 3.56 14.80 -4.75
C LEU A 29 4.21 15.08 -3.40
N TYR A 30 3.49 14.85 -2.29
CA TYR A 30 4.02 15.00 -0.95
C TYR A 30 5.22 14.07 -0.71
N HIS A 31 5.10 12.78 -1.06
CA HIS A 31 6.20 11.83 -0.87
C HIS A 31 7.38 12.11 -1.81
N MET A 32 7.13 12.56 -3.04
CA MET A 32 8.19 13.01 -3.95
C MET A 32 8.93 14.24 -3.41
N TYR A 33 8.21 15.21 -2.83
CA TYR A 33 8.80 16.37 -2.19
C TYR A 33 9.69 15.95 -1.02
N VAL A 34 9.17 15.11 -0.12
CA VAL A 34 9.93 14.58 1.02
C VAL A 34 11.16 13.82 0.56
N ALA A 35 11.07 13.02 -0.50
CA ALA A 35 12.22 12.30 -1.06
C ALA A 35 13.33 13.23 -1.56
N GLY A 36 12.97 14.38 -2.16
CA GLY A 36 13.93 15.35 -2.70
C GLY A 36 14.51 16.32 -1.68
N PHE A 37 13.74 16.71 -0.66
CA PHE A 37 14.09 17.79 0.27
C PHE A 37 14.31 17.32 1.72
N GLY A 38 14.05 16.04 2.00
CA GLY A 38 14.14 15.45 3.33
C GLY A 38 12.78 15.41 4.05
N PRO A 39 12.57 14.43 4.94
CA PRO A 39 11.33 14.32 5.71
C PRO A 39 11.24 15.40 6.78
N PRO A 40 10.03 15.88 7.11
CA PRO A 40 9.81 16.63 8.34
C PRO A 40 10.00 15.71 9.55
N GLU A 41 9.71 16.23 10.75
CA GLU A 41 9.71 15.43 11.97
C GLU A 41 8.85 14.15 11.81
N ALA A 42 9.28 13.06 12.44
CA ALA A 42 8.78 11.72 12.22
C ALA A 42 7.27 11.58 12.42
N VAL A 43 6.70 12.17 13.47
CA VAL A 43 5.27 12.10 13.76
C VAL A 43 4.46 12.86 12.70
N ILE A 44 4.93 14.03 12.25
CA ILE A 44 4.29 14.78 11.16
C ILE A 44 4.37 13.98 9.85
N PHE A 45 5.54 13.44 9.53
CA PHE A 45 5.76 12.69 8.29
C PHE A 45 4.85 11.45 8.22
N ARG A 46 4.93 10.61 9.26
CA ARG A 46 4.18 9.35 9.38
C ARG A 46 2.68 9.61 9.51
N GLY A 47 2.28 10.63 10.28
CA GLY A 47 0.88 11.00 10.42
C GLY A 47 0.27 11.50 9.11
N THR A 48 1.01 12.28 8.32
CA THR A 48 0.53 12.77 7.03
C THR A 48 0.34 11.61 6.04
N HIS A 49 1.30 10.67 6.02
CA HIS A 49 1.17 9.45 5.23
C HIS A 49 -0.07 8.63 5.64
N LEU A 50 -0.27 8.42 6.95
CA LEU A 50 -1.44 7.68 7.47
C LEU A 50 -2.76 8.39 7.16
N LEU A 51 -2.80 9.72 7.24
CA LEU A 51 -3.98 10.52 6.92
C LEU A 51 -4.39 10.34 5.45
N PHE A 52 -3.43 10.40 4.53
CA PHE A 52 -3.69 10.11 3.12
C PHE A 52 -4.18 8.68 2.92
N ALA A 53 -3.49 7.70 3.51
CA ALA A 53 -3.83 6.29 3.37
C ALA A 53 -5.26 5.99 3.88
N LEU A 54 -5.61 6.42 5.10
CA LEU A 54 -6.94 6.21 5.66
C LEU A 54 -8.02 6.93 4.85
N THR A 55 -7.74 8.15 4.38
CA THR A 55 -8.67 8.89 3.52
C THR A 55 -8.97 8.10 2.23
N LEU A 56 -7.92 7.60 1.55
CA LEU A 56 -8.09 6.80 0.35
C LEU A 56 -8.80 5.47 0.64
N VAL A 57 -8.46 4.78 1.74
CA VAL A 57 -9.12 3.53 2.14
C VAL A 57 -10.62 3.72 2.35
N PHE A 58 -11.05 4.70 3.15
CA PHE A 58 -12.47 4.90 3.42
C PHE A 58 -13.26 5.42 2.20
N LEU A 59 -12.60 6.10 1.25
CA LEU A 59 -13.25 6.51 -0.01
C LEU A 59 -13.33 5.37 -1.06
N LEU A 60 -12.36 4.46 -1.08
CA LEU A 60 -12.27 3.37 -2.07
C LEU A 60 -12.86 2.04 -1.60
N TYR A 61 -12.99 1.85 -0.29
CA TYR A 61 -13.48 0.62 0.34
C TYR A 61 -14.64 0.91 1.30
N PRO A 62 -15.85 1.23 0.79
CA PRO A 62 -17.02 1.51 1.63
C PRO A 62 -17.49 0.27 2.39
N LEU A 63 -18.14 0.45 3.55
CA LEU A 63 -18.69 -0.65 4.37
C LEU A 63 -19.57 -1.60 3.56
N LYS A 64 -20.42 -1.01 2.71
CA LYS A 64 -21.32 -1.74 1.82
C LYS A 64 -21.33 -1.04 0.46
N PRO A 65 -20.80 -1.68 -0.59
CA PRO A 65 -20.94 -1.17 -1.95
C PRO A 65 -22.41 -0.96 -2.29
N ALA A 66 -22.75 0.21 -2.88
CA ALA A 66 -24.13 0.63 -3.14
C ALA A 66 -25.06 0.61 -1.90
N GLY A 67 -24.50 0.72 -0.69
CA GLY A 67 -25.27 0.86 0.55
C GLY A 67 -26.10 2.14 0.59
N GLY A 68 -27.23 2.07 1.29
CA GLY A 68 -28.07 3.24 1.60
C GLY A 68 -27.38 4.27 2.51
N LEU A 69 -28.09 5.35 2.83
CA LEU A 69 -27.56 6.50 3.56
C LEU A 69 -26.85 6.12 4.89
N ALA A 70 -27.40 5.19 5.65
CA ALA A 70 -26.82 4.76 6.93
C ALA A 70 -25.39 4.21 6.79
N TRP A 71 -25.11 3.43 5.74
CA TRP A 71 -23.77 2.90 5.47
C TRP A 71 -22.79 4.01 5.09
N ARG A 72 -23.26 4.99 4.31
CA ARG A 72 -22.47 6.16 3.92
C ARG A 72 -22.15 7.07 5.11
N ILE A 73 -23.09 7.22 6.05
CA ILE A 73 -22.85 7.94 7.30
C ILE A 73 -21.78 7.20 8.13
N GLY A 74 -21.86 5.88 8.24
CA GLY A 74 -20.83 5.08 8.91
C GLY A 74 -19.44 5.28 8.29
N ASP A 75 -19.34 5.27 6.96
CA ASP A 75 -18.08 5.56 6.25
C ASP A 75 -17.58 6.99 6.51
N ALA A 76 -18.49 7.98 6.52
CA ALA A 76 -18.14 9.37 6.83
C ALA A 76 -17.67 9.54 8.28
N VAL A 77 -18.28 8.86 9.25
CA VAL A 77 -17.86 8.89 10.66
C VAL A 77 -16.46 8.31 10.82
N LEU A 78 -16.15 7.20 10.15
CA LEU A 78 -14.81 6.59 10.20
C LEU A 78 -13.76 7.46 9.52
N LEU A 79 -14.12 8.09 8.39
CA LEU A 79 -13.25 9.06 7.72
C LEU A 79 -12.96 10.27 8.62
N LEU A 80 -14.00 10.87 9.21
CA LEU A 80 -13.84 12.02 10.11
C LEU A 80 -13.09 11.65 11.39
N GLY A 81 -13.33 10.45 11.94
CA GLY A 81 -12.57 9.93 13.07
C GLY A 81 -11.08 9.74 12.74
N SER A 82 -10.77 9.32 11.51
CA SER A 82 -9.40 9.19 11.03
C SER A 82 -8.69 10.54 11.01
N TRP A 83 -9.39 11.56 10.54
CA TRP A 83 -8.87 12.93 10.54
C TRP A 83 -8.72 13.45 11.96
N ALA A 84 -9.69 13.19 12.84
CA ALA A 84 -9.69 13.70 14.19
C ALA A 84 -8.46 13.27 15.00
N PHE A 85 -8.09 11.98 15.00
CA PHE A 85 -6.93 11.54 15.78
C PHE A 85 -5.60 12.00 15.17
N VAL A 86 -5.45 12.03 13.85
CA VAL A 86 -4.19 12.51 13.25
C VAL A 86 -4.04 14.03 13.45
N LEU A 87 -5.09 14.80 13.19
CA LEU A 87 -5.06 16.25 13.34
C LEU A 87 -4.95 16.67 14.81
N HIS A 88 -5.44 15.87 15.76
CA HIS A 88 -5.23 16.11 17.18
C HIS A 88 -3.73 16.20 17.52
N ILE A 89 -2.91 15.31 16.95
CA ILE A 89 -1.46 15.33 17.13
C ILE A 89 -0.85 16.59 16.50
N PHE A 90 -1.29 16.96 15.29
CA PHE A 90 -0.73 18.10 14.57
C PHE A 90 -1.07 19.44 15.22
N VAL A 91 -2.31 19.61 15.67
CA VAL A 91 -2.76 20.84 16.34
C VAL A 91 -2.13 20.99 17.72
N ASN A 92 -1.91 19.89 18.43
CA ASN A 92 -1.31 19.89 19.76
C ASN A 92 0.18 19.51 19.74
N TYR A 93 0.88 19.74 18.62
CA TYR A 93 2.25 19.24 18.41
C TYR A 93 3.23 19.60 19.54
N GLU A 94 3.12 20.80 20.13
CA GLU A 94 3.95 21.23 21.25
C GLU A 94 3.70 20.40 22.51
N TYR A 95 2.45 20.06 22.81
CA TYR A 95 2.11 19.15 23.92
C TYR A 95 2.71 17.76 23.70
N PHE A 96 2.57 17.21 22.48
CA PHE A 96 3.12 15.89 22.16
C PHE A 96 4.65 15.85 22.23
N THR A 97 5.33 16.92 21.83
CA THR A 97 6.80 16.98 21.78
C THR A 97 7.43 17.23 23.15
N ASN A 98 6.77 18.02 24.00
CA ASN A 98 7.31 18.40 25.32
C ASN A 98 6.91 17.44 26.45
N ARG A 99 5.98 16.53 26.19
CA ARG A 99 5.53 15.53 27.15
C ARG A 99 6.61 14.46 27.37
N ILE A 100 6.78 14.03 28.62
CA ILE A 100 7.62 12.90 28.97
C ILE A 100 6.79 11.63 28.96
N ILE A 101 7.00 10.81 27.92
CA ILE A 101 6.32 9.53 27.71
C ILE A 101 6.50 8.63 28.95
N TYR A 102 5.42 7.98 29.38
CA TYR A 102 5.33 7.08 30.55
C TYR A 102 5.43 7.76 31.92
N ILE A 103 5.60 9.08 31.98
CA ILE A 103 5.67 9.84 33.24
C ILE A 103 4.47 10.75 33.40
N ASP A 104 4.19 11.57 32.39
CA ASP A 104 3.08 12.51 32.47
C ASP A 104 1.73 11.77 32.47
N GLU A 105 0.67 12.35 33.03
CA GLU A 105 -0.63 11.69 33.06
C GLU A 105 -1.38 11.85 31.73
N LEU A 106 -2.06 10.80 31.27
CA LEU A 106 -2.90 10.87 30.07
C LEU A 106 -4.21 11.58 30.35
N THR A 107 -4.50 12.61 29.56
CA THR A 107 -5.79 13.30 29.59
C THR A 107 -6.91 12.37 29.09
N LEU A 108 -8.17 12.73 29.36
CA LEU A 108 -9.32 11.97 28.84
C LEU A 108 -9.35 11.97 27.30
N ALA A 109 -8.94 13.07 26.68
CA ALA A 109 -8.85 13.19 25.24
C ALA A 109 -7.80 12.22 24.67
N ASP A 110 -6.61 12.15 25.28
CA ASP A 110 -5.54 11.25 24.86
C ASP A 110 -5.99 9.78 24.90
N ARG A 111 -6.66 9.38 25.98
CA ARG A 111 -7.22 8.02 26.12
C ARG A 111 -8.27 7.74 25.04
N ALA A 112 -9.15 8.71 24.76
CA ALA A 112 -10.18 8.56 23.73
C ALA A 112 -9.56 8.39 22.34
N TYR A 113 -8.60 9.23 21.97
CA TYR A 113 -7.93 9.14 20.68
C TYR A 113 -7.05 7.88 20.54
N ALA A 114 -6.45 7.41 21.63
CA ALA A 114 -5.73 6.14 21.63
C ALA A 114 -6.64 4.95 21.28
N VAL A 115 -7.84 4.90 21.86
CA VAL A 115 -8.81 3.84 21.54
C VAL A 115 -9.36 4.02 20.11
N VAL A 116 -9.74 5.24 19.74
CA VAL A 116 -10.34 5.54 18.42
C VAL A 116 -9.35 5.22 17.29
N SER A 117 -8.08 5.60 17.43
CA SER A 117 -7.05 5.33 16.41
C SER A 117 -6.85 3.83 16.18
N VAL A 118 -6.76 3.03 17.24
CA VAL A 118 -6.66 1.57 17.14
C VAL A 118 -7.87 0.97 16.42
N LEU A 119 -9.09 1.34 16.82
CA LEU A 119 -10.31 0.81 16.22
C LEU A 119 -10.40 1.16 14.72
N ILE A 120 -10.08 2.40 14.36
CA ILE A 120 -10.13 2.87 12.97
C ILE A 120 -9.06 2.19 12.12
N VAL A 121 -7.83 2.04 12.62
CA VAL A 121 -6.75 1.36 11.89
C VAL A 121 -7.06 -0.12 11.70
N LEU A 122 -7.61 -0.80 12.71
CA LEU A 122 -8.06 -2.20 12.59
C LEU A 122 -9.18 -2.33 11.54
N GLU A 123 -10.14 -1.42 11.55
CA GLU A 123 -11.25 -1.39 10.59
C GLU A 123 -10.76 -1.10 9.16
N ALA A 124 -9.83 -0.16 8.97
CA ALA A 124 -9.20 0.13 7.69
C ALA A 124 -8.44 -1.10 7.17
N THR A 125 -7.65 -1.75 8.03
CA THR A 125 -6.92 -2.98 7.71
C THR A 125 -7.87 -4.10 7.30
N ARG A 126 -8.98 -4.27 8.04
CA ARG A 126 -10.01 -5.27 7.75
C ARG A 126 -10.63 -5.09 6.36
N ARG A 127 -10.83 -3.84 5.92
CA ARG A 127 -11.45 -3.53 4.63
C ARG A 127 -10.58 -3.89 3.44
N VAL A 128 -9.27 -3.73 3.58
CA VAL A 128 -8.30 -3.98 2.50
C VAL A 128 -7.84 -5.44 2.51
N LEU A 129 -7.39 -5.94 3.67
CA LEU A 129 -6.70 -7.22 3.82
C LEU A 129 -7.55 -8.33 4.46
N GLY A 130 -8.79 -8.02 4.84
CA GLY A 130 -9.69 -8.96 5.50
C GLY A 130 -9.37 -9.18 6.99
N TRP A 131 -9.91 -10.25 7.58
CA TRP A 131 -9.87 -10.45 9.03
C TRP A 131 -8.54 -10.99 9.58
N ALA A 132 -7.64 -11.51 8.74
CA ALA A 132 -6.43 -12.18 9.20
C ALA A 132 -5.55 -11.27 10.08
N LEU A 133 -5.15 -10.10 9.55
CA LEU A 133 -4.30 -9.16 10.29
C LEU A 133 -4.98 -8.48 11.48
N PRO A 134 -6.22 -7.95 11.37
CA PRO A 134 -6.92 -7.38 12.51
C PRO A 134 -7.10 -8.39 13.64
N PHE A 135 -7.41 -9.65 13.31
CA PHE A 135 -7.54 -10.70 14.32
C PHE A 135 -6.22 -10.94 15.05
N THR A 136 -5.11 -11.07 14.32
CA THR A 136 -3.77 -11.20 14.92
C THR A 136 -3.44 -10.01 15.82
N ALA A 137 -3.71 -8.78 15.39
CA ALA A 137 -3.48 -7.58 16.19
C ALA A 137 -4.34 -7.57 17.47
N ILE A 138 -5.62 -7.95 17.38
CA ILE A 138 -6.51 -8.07 18.54
C ILE A 138 -5.98 -9.12 19.53
N CYS A 139 -5.50 -10.28 19.05
CA CYS A 139 -4.89 -11.29 19.91
C CYS A 139 -3.69 -10.74 20.70
N PHE A 140 -2.82 -9.94 20.06
CA PHE A 140 -1.69 -9.32 20.75
C PHE A 140 -2.11 -8.22 21.73
N LEU A 141 -3.14 -7.44 21.41
CA LEU A 141 -3.70 -6.45 22.35
C LEU A 141 -4.31 -7.12 23.57
N VAL A 142 -5.06 -8.21 23.38
CA VAL A 142 -5.59 -9.04 24.49
C VAL A 142 -4.45 -9.65 25.30
N TYR A 143 -3.42 -10.17 24.65
CA TYR A 143 -2.23 -10.68 25.33
C TYR A 143 -1.57 -9.61 26.20
N ALA A 144 -1.34 -8.42 25.66
CA ALA A 144 -0.77 -7.29 26.40
C ALA A 144 -1.61 -6.91 27.63
N LEU A 145 -2.94 -6.85 27.49
CA LEU A 145 -3.84 -6.42 28.57
C LEU A 145 -3.99 -7.44 29.70
N PHE A 146 -4.00 -8.73 29.40
CA PHE A 146 -4.38 -9.77 30.37
C PHE A 146 -3.24 -10.68 30.81
N PHE A 147 -2.18 -10.79 29.99
CA PHE A 147 -1.09 -11.76 30.22
C PHE A 147 0.27 -11.09 30.43
N THR A 148 0.31 -9.76 30.46
CA THR A 148 1.52 -8.99 30.80
C THR A 148 1.27 -8.08 32.02
N THR A 149 2.33 -7.47 32.53
CA THR A 149 2.28 -6.52 33.64
C THR A 149 2.12 -5.06 33.19
N VAL A 150 1.85 -4.83 31.90
CA VAL A 150 1.72 -3.48 31.33
C VAL A 150 0.42 -2.83 31.80
N GLN A 151 0.53 -1.61 32.33
CA GLN A 151 -0.64 -0.83 32.72
C GLN A 151 -1.36 -0.25 31.49
N VAL A 152 -2.70 -0.19 31.54
CA VAL A 152 -3.52 0.30 30.42
C VAL A 152 -3.10 1.70 29.93
N PRO A 153 -2.82 2.70 30.80
CA PRO A 153 -2.32 4.00 30.35
C PRO A 153 -1.02 3.89 29.55
N VAL A 154 -0.06 3.09 30.01
CA VAL A 154 1.22 2.88 29.31
C VAL A 154 0.99 2.30 27.92
N LEU A 155 0.09 1.32 27.80
CA LEU A 155 -0.26 0.75 26.49
C LEU A 155 -0.93 1.77 25.56
N MET A 156 -1.88 2.56 26.07
CA MET A 156 -2.54 3.61 25.28
C MET A 156 -1.57 4.68 24.80
N GLU A 157 -0.67 5.11 25.68
CA GLU A 157 0.39 6.07 25.36
C GLU A 157 1.34 5.52 24.31
N GLN A 158 1.78 4.26 24.46
CA GLN A 158 2.66 3.61 23.51
C GLN A 158 2.01 3.41 22.13
N LEU A 159 0.71 3.12 22.07
CA LEU A 159 0.03 2.87 20.80
C LEU A 159 -0.21 4.15 19.98
N TYR A 160 -0.45 5.29 20.63
CA TYR A 160 -0.91 6.51 19.97
C TYR A 160 0.01 7.73 20.14
N LEU A 161 0.58 7.93 21.32
CA LEU A 161 1.40 9.12 21.62
C LEU A 161 2.91 8.87 21.47
N SER A 162 3.33 7.64 21.20
CA SER A 162 4.74 7.30 20.98
C SER A 162 5.03 6.86 19.54
N THR A 163 6.32 6.76 19.23
CA THR A 163 6.83 6.21 17.96
C THR A 163 7.08 4.71 18.01
N GLU A 164 6.51 4.00 18.98
CA GLU A 164 6.59 2.53 19.11
C GLU A 164 5.26 1.84 18.77
N GLY A 165 4.21 2.63 18.54
CA GLY A 165 2.87 2.16 18.17
C GLY A 165 2.50 2.41 16.72
N ILE A 166 1.30 2.97 16.51
CA ILE A 166 0.74 3.26 15.17
C ILE A 166 1.67 4.18 14.37
N PHE A 167 2.27 5.18 15.02
CA PHE A 167 3.22 6.11 14.40
C PHE A 167 4.66 5.60 14.40
N GLY A 168 4.84 4.29 14.45
CA GLY A 168 6.14 3.66 14.61
C GLY A 168 6.98 3.51 13.34
N SER A 169 8.07 2.76 13.49
CA SER A 169 9.05 2.53 12.42
C SER A 169 8.45 1.83 11.20
N THR A 170 7.48 0.93 11.39
CA THR A 170 6.77 0.24 10.29
C THR A 170 6.03 1.21 9.37
N LEU A 171 5.29 2.16 9.95
CA LEU A 171 4.65 3.24 9.20
C LEU A 171 5.69 4.17 8.55
N GLY A 172 6.82 4.40 9.24
CA GLY A 172 7.96 5.13 8.71
C GLY A 172 8.58 4.48 7.47
N VAL A 173 8.78 3.16 7.47
CA VAL A 173 9.29 2.38 6.32
C VAL A 173 8.30 2.45 5.16
N SER A 174 7.00 2.32 5.45
CA SER A 174 5.94 2.47 4.45
C SER A 174 5.99 3.84 3.76
N ALA A 175 6.05 4.91 4.56
CA ALA A 175 6.09 6.27 4.05
C ALA A 175 7.39 6.60 3.30
N SER A 176 8.54 6.13 3.79
CA SER A 176 9.85 6.50 3.23
C SER A 176 10.21 5.73 1.96
N TYR A 177 9.86 4.44 1.91
CA TYR A 177 10.37 3.55 0.87
C TYR A 177 9.25 2.92 0.06
N VAL A 178 8.29 2.27 0.74
CA VAL A 178 7.24 1.50 0.06
C VAL A 178 6.39 2.41 -0.84
N MET A 179 6.02 3.59 -0.36
CA MET A 179 5.21 4.53 -1.15
C MET A 179 5.92 5.00 -2.43
N LEU A 180 7.23 5.25 -2.37
CA LEU A 180 8.01 5.65 -3.55
C LEU A 180 8.16 4.49 -4.54
N PHE A 181 8.32 3.27 -4.06
CA PHE A 181 8.37 2.10 -4.93
C PHE A 181 7.03 1.83 -5.60
N VAL A 182 5.91 1.95 -4.88
CA VAL A 182 4.57 1.85 -5.47
C VAL A 182 4.36 2.94 -6.52
N LEU A 183 4.78 4.18 -6.23
CA LEU A 183 4.67 5.29 -7.19
C LEU A 183 5.52 5.04 -8.45
N PHE A 184 6.77 4.58 -8.28
CA PHE A 184 7.66 4.26 -9.37
C PHE A 184 7.11 3.08 -10.20
N GLY A 185 6.64 2.02 -9.56
CA GLY A 185 6.02 0.87 -10.21
C GLY A 185 4.81 1.29 -11.05
N ALA A 186 3.91 2.10 -10.50
CA ALA A 186 2.75 2.63 -11.21
C ALA A 186 3.15 3.56 -12.39
N PHE A 187 4.19 4.37 -12.23
CA PHE A 187 4.73 5.18 -13.31
C PHE A 187 5.31 4.30 -14.43
N MET A 188 6.09 3.28 -14.09
CA MET A 188 6.75 2.37 -15.03
C MET A 188 5.77 1.51 -15.80
N GLU A 189 4.66 1.10 -15.16
CA GLU A 189 3.55 0.42 -15.82
C GLU A 189 2.93 1.29 -16.93
N ARG A 190 2.91 2.62 -16.76
CA ARG A 190 2.26 3.57 -17.68
C ARG A 190 3.20 4.28 -18.65
N SER A 191 4.49 4.36 -18.36
CA SER A 191 5.49 5.10 -19.15
C SER A 191 5.89 4.39 -20.45
N GLY A 192 5.48 3.13 -20.64
CA GLY A 192 5.82 2.34 -21.82
C GLY A 192 7.16 1.64 -21.73
N THR A 193 7.77 1.55 -20.54
CA THR A 193 9.02 0.80 -20.30
C THR A 193 8.93 -0.65 -20.78
N GLY A 194 7.76 -1.28 -20.76
CA GLY A 194 7.58 -2.61 -21.34
C GLY A 194 8.09 -2.74 -22.79
N ARG A 195 7.91 -1.70 -23.62
CA ARG A 195 8.47 -1.69 -24.98
C ARG A 195 9.99 -1.57 -24.98
N LEU A 196 10.54 -0.74 -24.10
CA LEU A 196 11.99 -0.59 -23.95
C LEU A 196 12.64 -1.93 -23.56
N PHE A 197 12.06 -2.64 -22.59
CA PHE A 197 12.55 -3.96 -22.17
C PHE A 197 12.38 -5.01 -23.27
N MET A 198 11.27 -4.96 -24.01
CA MET A 198 11.06 -5.81 -25.19
C MET A 198 12.15 -5.61 -26.24
N ASP A 199 12.41 -4.36 -26.62
CA ASP A 199 13.41 -4.00 -27.64
C ASP A 199 14.82 -4.39 -27.19
N PHE A 200 15.14 -4.17 -25.92
CA PHE A 200 16.39 -4.62 -25.32
C PHE A 200 16.52 -6.16 -25.35
N ALA A 201 15.49 -6.89 -24.92
CA ALA A 201 15.50 -8.35 -24.91
C ALA A 201 15.60 -8.94 -26.32
N LEU A 202 14.92 -8.32 -27.30
CA LEU A 202 15.02 -8.62 -28.73
C LEU A 202 16.45 -8.46 -29.24
N SER A 203 17.12 -7.37 -28.88
CA SER A 203 18.52 -7.12 -29.28
C SER A 203 19.48 -8.19 -28.74
N LEU A 204 19.22 -8.72 -27.54
CA LEU A 204 20.09 -9.67 -26.88
C LEU A 204 19.90 -11.11 -27.37
N THR A 205 18.64 -11.53 -27.57
CA THR A 205 18.32 -12.96 -27.80
C THR A 205 17.42 -13.25 -28.99
N GLY A 206 16.85 -12.22 -29.63
CA GLY A 206 15.88 -12.37 -30.73
C GLY A 206 16.41 -13.18 -31.92
N HIS A 207 17.70 -13.06 -32.22
CA HIS A 207 18.37 -13.82 -33.28
C HIS A 207 18.72 -15.28 -32.93
N THR A 208 18.56 -15.69 -31.67
CA THR A 208 18.96 -17.05 -31.24
C THR A 208 17.85 -18.06 -31.48
N ALA A 209 18.19 -19.36 -31.51
CA ALA A 209 17.19 -20.42 -31.51
C ALA A 209 16.25 -20.30 -30.29
N GLY A 210 14.94 -20.30 -30.54
CA GLY A 210 13.91 -20.03 -29.53
C GLY A 210 13.84 -18.56 -29.08
N GLY A 211 14.45 -17.64 -29.83
CA GLY A 211 14.59 -16.21 -29.50
C GLY A 211 13.34 -15.57 -28.91
N PRO A 212 12.15 -15.63 -29.56
CA PRO A 212 10.91 -15.05 -29.03
C PRO A 212 10.51 -15.51 -27.63
N GLY A 213 10.79 -16.78 -27.28
CA GLY A 213 10.53 -17.29 -25.93
C GLY A 213 11.54 -16.76 -24.91
N LYS A 214 12.82 -16.66 -25.29
CA LYS A 214 13.86 -16.06 -24.44
C LYS A 214 13.63 -14.57 -24.22
N VAL A 215 13.17 -13.87 -25.25
CA VAL A 215 12.76 -12.46 -25.19
C VAL A 215 11.66 -12.26 -24.16
N ALA A 216 10.63 -13.12 -24.17
CA ALA A 216 9.56 -13.07 -23.18
C ALA A 216 10.10 -13.25 -21.75
N VAL A 217 10.95 -14.25 -21.53
CA VAL A 217 11.57 -14.48 -20.21
C VAL A 217 12.40 -13.28 -19.74
N ILE A 218 13.28 -12.74 -20.59
CA ILE A 218 14.16 -11.63 -20.21
C ILE A 218 13.38 -10.34 -19.99
N SER A 219 12.43 -10.01 -20.87
CA SER A 219 11.57 -8.83 -20.72
C SER A 219 10.77 -8.90 -19.41
N SER A 220 10.13 -10.04 -19.15
CA SER A 220 9.32 -10.22 -17.94
C SER A 220 10.17 -10.27 -16.68
N SER A 221 11.41 -10.77 -16.76
CA SER A 221 12.35 -10.68 -15.65
C SER A 221 12.72 -9.22 -15.35
N LEU A 222 13.05 -8.42 -16.38
CA LEU A 222 13.38 -7.00 -16.23
C LEU A 222 12.20 -6.20 -15.69
N PHE A 223 11.00 -6.39 -16.25
CA PHE A 223 9.80 -5.73 -15.73
C PHE A 223 9.44 -6.23 -14.32
N GLY A 224 9.69 -7.51 -14.03
CA GLY A 224 9.50 -8.13 -12.72
C GLY A 224 10.33 -7.50 -11.60
N THR A 225 11.57 -7.08 -11.87
CA THR A 225 12.38 -6.35 -10.87
C THR A 225 11.68 -5.09 -10.37
N VAL A 226 10.98 -4.40 -11.25
CA VAL A 226 10.29 -3.14 -10.93
C VAL A 226 8.90 -3.40 -10.35
N SER A 227 8.13 -4.26 -11.02
CA SER A 227 6.70 -4.48 -10.75
C SER A 227 6.46 -5.37 -9.53
N GLY A 228 7.24 -6.44 -9.36
CA GLY A 228 7.00 -7.47 -8.33
C GLY A 228 5.65 -8.20 -8.44
N SER A 229 4.82 -7.90 -9.44
CA SER A 229 3.48 -8.44 -9.61
C SER A 229 3.35 -9.26 -10.90
N ALA A 230 3.03 -10.54 -10.75
CA ALA A 230 2.81 -11.44 -11.89
C ALA A 230 1.66 -10.96 -12.78
N VAL A 231 0.60 -10.40 -12.19
CA VAL A 231 -0.55 -9.88 -12.94
C VAL A 231 -0.16 -8.67 -13.76
N ALA A 232 0.57 -7.72 -13.16
CA ALA A 232 1.04 -6.54 -13.88
C ALA A 232 2.02 -6.91 -15.01
N ASN A 233 2.91 -7.88 -14.78
CA ASN A 233 3.82 -8.37 -15.81
C ASN A 233 3.07 -8.92 -17.02
N VAL A 234 2.09 -9.81 -16.83
CA VAL A 234 1.30 -10.37 -17.95
C VAL A 234 0.52 -9.27 -18.68
N MET A 235 0.01 -8.26 -17.96
CA MET A 235 -0.75 -7.16 -18.55
C MET A 235 0.11 -6.24 -19.42
N VAL A 236 1.39 -6.09 -19.10
CA VAL A 236 2.33 -5.25 -19.86
C VAL A 236 3.02 -6.05 -20.97
N ASP A 237 3.57 -7.22 -20.67
CA ASP A 237 4.39 -8.00 -21.61
C ASP A 237 3.54 -8.90 -22.51
N GLY A 238 2.53 -9.57 -21.96
CA GLY A 238 1.69 -10.54 -22.67
C GLY A 238 1.08 -10.06 -23.99
N PRO A 239 0.53 -8.83 -24.08
CA PRO A 239 0.04 -8.27 -25.34
C PRO A 239 1.12 -8.15 -26.44
N MET A 240 2.40 -8.12 -26.09
CA MET A 240 3.53 -8.03 -27.02
C MET A 240 4.20 -9.39 -27.26
N THR A 241 4.47 -10.17 -26.21
CA THR A 241 5.22 -11.44 -26.27
C THR A 241 4.41 -12.56 -26.90
N ILE A 242 3.11 -12.71 -26.57
CA ILE A 242 2.29 -13.80 -27.07
C ILE A 242 2.12 -13.71 -28.60
N PRO A 243 1.75 -12.57 -29.19
CA PRO A 243 1.69 -12.44 -30.65
C PRO A 243 3.05 -12.65 -31.31
N LEU A 244 4.14 -12.14 -30.72
CA LEU A 244 5.50 -12.32 -31.22
C LEU A 244 5.88 -13.80 -31.30
N MET A 245 5.70 -14.55 -30.22
CA MET A 245 5.96 -16.00 -30.18
C MET A 245 5.12 -16.76 -31.21
N LYS A 246 3.83 -16.45 -31.32
CA LYS A 246 2.92 -17.09 -32.29
C LYS A 246 3.35 -16.84 -33.74
N ARG A 247 3.76 -15.61 -34.09
CA ARG A 247 4.24 -15.27 -35.45
C ARG A 247 5.53 -16.01 -35.81
N SER A 248 6.33 -16.34 -34.81
CA SER A 248 7.56 -17.12 -34.97
C SER A 248 7.36 -18.64 -34.89
N GLY A 249 6.11 -19.12 -34.91
CA GLY A 249 5.78 -20.54 -35.01
C GLY A 249 5.46 -21.26 -33.70
N PHE A 250 5.40 -20.56 -32.56
CA PHE A 250 5.05 -21.20 -31.28
C PHE A 250 3.55 -21.52 -31.27
N ARG A 251 3.19 -22.71 -30.76
CA ARG A 251 1.78 -23.09 -30.57
C ARG A 251 1.11 -22.11 -29.59
N PRO A 252 -0.12 -21.63 -29.84
CA PRO A 252 -0.77 -20.64 -28.98
C PRO A 252 -0.82 -21.02 -27.48
N PRO A 253 -1.12 -22.28 -27.09
CA PRO A 253 -1.09 -22.67 -25.67
C PRO A 253 0.31 -22.61 -25.06
N PHE A 254 1.34 -22.94 -25.86
CA PHE A 254 2.73 -22.91 -25.39
C PHE A 254 3.21 -21.46 -25.20
N ALA A 255 2.87 -20.55 -26.12
CA ALA A 255 3.17 -19.12 -25.97
C ALA A 255 2.54 -18.53 -24.70
N ALA A 256 1.28 -18.86 -24.42
CA ALA A 256 0.62 -18.42 -23.19
C ALA A 256 1.26 -19.02 -21.92
N ALA A 257 1.66 -20.30 -21.97
CA ALA A 257 2.34 -20.96 -20.85
C ALA A 257 3.72 -20.35 -20.56
N VAL A 258 4.49 -20.02 -21.60
CA VAL A 258 5.80 -19.35 -21.47
C VAL A 258 5.61 -17.98 -20.81
N GLU A 259 4.67 -17.17 -21.29
CA GLU A 259 4.38 -15.85 -20.72
C GLU A 259 3.94 -15.93 -19.26
N ALA A 260 2.99 -16.81 -18.93
CA ALA A 260 2.50 -16.99 -17.57
C ALA A 260 3.62 -17.43 -16.61
N THR A 261 4.50 -18.34 -17.07
CA THR A 261 5.63 -18.83 -16.28
C THR A 261 6.68 -17.74 -16.08
N ALA A 262 7.04 -17.01 -17.15
CA ALA A 262 7.99 -15.90 -17.10
C ALA A 262 7.53 -14.78 -16.17
N SER A 263 6.27 -14.37 -16.30
CA SER A 263 5.66 -13.34 -15.46
C SER A 263 5.58 -13.74 -13.98
N THR A 264 5.29 -15.00 -13.69
CA THR A 264 5.32 -15.52 -12.31
C THR A 264 6.76 -15.53 -11.76
N GLY A 265 7.74 -15.94 -12.57
CA GLY A 265 9.16 -15.90 -12.21
C GLY A 265 9.67 -14.48 -11.95
N GLY A 266 9.07 -13.46 -12.58
CA GLY A 266 9.35 -12.05 -12.34
C GLY A 266 9.22 -11.61 -10.89
N GLN A 267 8.35 -12.26 -10.09
CA GLN A 267 8.18 -11.96 -8.66
C GLN A 267 9.41 -12.31 -7.82
N LEU A 268 10.30 -13.15 -8.34
CA LEU A 268 11.52 -13.58 -7.67
C LEU A 268 12.77 -12.81 -8.14
N MET A 269 12.64 -11.85 -9.07
CA MET A 269 13.78 -11.19 -9.71
C MET A 269 14.37 -10.06 -8.86
N PRO A 270 15.63 -10.16 -8.41
CA PRO A 270 16.27 -9.09 -7.66
C PRO A 270 16.66 -7.91 -8.57
N PRO A 271 16.61 -6.66 -8.08
CA PRO A 271 15.92 -6.22 -6.87
C PRO A 271 14.40 -6.28 -7.07
N VAL A 272 13.63 -6.84 -6.13
CA VAL A 272 12.16 -6.81 -6.19
C VAL A 272 11.67 -5.55 -5.51
N MET A 273 11.15 -4.58 -6.27
CA MET A 273 10.68 -3.30 -5.72
C MET A 273 9.20 -3.34 -5.26
N GLY A 274 8.42 -4.39 -5.54
CA GLY A 274 6.98 -4.46 -5.26
C GLY A 274 6.46 -5.75 -4.59
N ALA A 275 5.48 -5.57 -3.69
CA ALA A 275 4.46 -6.47 -3.07
C ALA A 275 4.80 -7.88 -2.54
N ALA A 276 5.92 -8.53 -2.90
CA ALA A 276 6.20 -9.92 -2.54
C ALA A 276 7.53 -10.14 -1.78
N ALA A 277 8.24 -9.07 -1.41
CA ALA A 277 9.51 -9.12 -0.66
C ALA A 277 9.32 -8.89 0.83
#